data_AF-F0WRW1-F1
#
_entry.id   AF-F0WRW1-F1
#
_cell.length_a   1.000
_cell.length_b   1.000
_cell.length_c   1.000
_cell.angle_alpha   90.00
_cell.angle_beta   90.00
_cell.angle_gamma   90.00
#
_symmetry.space_group_name_H-M   'P 1'
#
loop_
_entity.id
_entity.type
_entity.pdbx_description
1 polymer ?
#
loop_
_entity_poly.entity_id
_entity_poly.type
_entity_poly.pdbx_seq_one_letter_code
_entity_poly.pdbx_strand_id
1 'polypeptide(L)'
;MTEKGKASQAAQNRNDAVTSYFCLVQAGFKRGEASKLIVEGAGRGIYFARSICGWAAMLMNDGQLPISLWGKHAKRLSYLKDEDCILRLKHSLREKKFKIDIPELTAHINESILP
;
A
#
# COMPACT_ATOMS: atom_id res chain seq x y z
N MET A 1 -2.30 -31.83 3.68
CA MET A 1 -2.95 -30.68 4.35
C MET A 1 -2.18 -29.45 3.92
N THR A 2 -2.75 -28.64 3.05
CA THR A 2 -2.11 -27.43 2.52
C THR A 2 -2.07 -26.37 3.62
N GLU A 3 -0.87 -26.04 4.10
CA GLU A 3 -0.67 -24.92 5.02
C GLU A 3 -1.22 -23.66 4.37
N LYS A 4 -2.29 -23.09 4.96
CA LYS A 4 -2.72 -21.72 4.65
C LYS A 4 -1.58 -20.80 5.07
N GLY A 5 -0.71 -20.45 4.13
CA GLY A 5 0.36 -19.47 4.36
C GLY A 5 -0.23 -18.23 5.00
N LYS A 6 0.31 -17.82 6.16
CA LYS A 6 -0.11 -16.59 6.85
C LYS A 6 -0.10 -15.45 5.83
N ALA A 7 -1.26 -14.83 5.60
CA ALA A 7 -1.33 -13.64 4.78
C ALA A 7 -0.39 -12.59 5.39
N SER A 8 0.39 -11.87 4.56
CA SER A 8 1.26 -10.83 5.10
C SER A 8 0.42 -9.77 5.81
N GLN A 9 0.95 -9.15 6.87
CA GLN A 9 0.26 -8.10 7.61
C GLN A 9 -0.29 -6.99 6.67
N ALA A 10 0.42 -6.69 5.59
CA ALA A 10 -0.02 -5.73 4.57
C ALA A 10 -1.21 -6.22 3.72
N ALA A 11 -1.34 -7.52 3.49
CA ALA A 11 -2.53 -8.10 2.84
C ALA A 11 -3.74 -8.05 3.76
N GLN A 12 -3.56 -8.34 5.05
CA GLN A 12 -4.61 -8.21 6.06
C GLN A 12 -5.11 -6.77 6.18
N ASN A 13 -4.19 -5.81 6.33
CA ASN A 13 -4.54 -4.39 6.40
C ASN A 13 -5.32 -3.90 5.16
N ARG A 14 -5.04 -4.45 3.97
CA ARG A 14 -5.78 -4.14 2.73
C ARG A 14 -7.18 -4.74 2.73
N ASN A 15 -7.30 -6.01 3.09
CA ASN A 15 -8.60 -6.67 3.21
C ASN A 15 -9.48 -5.93 4.22
N ASP A 16 -8.94 -5.58 5.38
CA ASP A 16 -9.67 -4.88 6.42
C ASP A 16 -10.13 -3.51 5.93
N ALA A 17 -9.23 -2.72 5.31
CA ALA A 17 -9.56 -1.40 4.79
C ALA A 17 -10.65 -1.45 3.69
N VAL A 18 -10.58 -2.41 2.77
CA VAL A 18 -11.59 -2.57 1.71
C VAL A 18 -12.90 -3.10 2.27
N THR A 19 -12.86 -4.00 3.24
CA THR A 19 -14.07 -4.49 3.92
C THR A 19 -14.78 -3.37 4.65
N SER A 20 -14.06 -2.58 5.46
CA SER A 20 -14.61 -1.40 6.13
C SER A 20 -15.18 -0.39 5.14
N TYR A 21 -14.53 -0.21 3.98
CA TYR A 21 -15.03 0.67 2.92
C TYR A 21 -16.38 0.20 2.38
N PHE A 22 -16.53 -1.09 2.07
CA PHE A 22 -17.81 -1.62 1.61
C PHE A 22 -18.90 -1.55 2.67
N CYS A 23 -18.57 -1.81 3.94
CA CYS A 23 -19.52 -1.65 5.05
C CYS A 23 -20.04 -0.21 5.14
N LEU A 24 -19.17 0.79 5.02
CA LEU A 24 -19.58 2.20 5.03
C LEU A 24 -20.43 2.57 3.82
N VAL A 25 -20.05 2.09 2.62
CA VAL A 25 -20.86 2.32 1.41
C VAL A 25 -22.23 1.66 1.52
N GLN A 26 -22.32 0.44 2.09
CA GLN A 26 -23.60 -0.23 2.36
C GLN A 26 -24.43 0.51 3.41
N ALA A 27 -23.79 1.14 4.40
CA ALA A 27 -24.45 1.99 5.38
C ALA A 27 -24.92 3.36 4.81
N GLY A 28 -24.72 3.60 3.51
CA GLY A 28 -25.23 4.79 2.82
C GLY A 28 -24.22 5.94 2.67
N PHE A 29 -22.96 5.76 3.11
CA PHE A 29 -21.94 6.79 2.93
C PHE A 29 -21.54 6.91 1.46
N LYS A 30 -21.27 8.14 1.01
CA LYS A 30 -20.68 8.35 -0.32
C LYS A 30 -19.28 7.74 -0.35
N ARG A 31 -18.92 7.16 -1.49
CA ARG A 31 -17.59 6.53 -1.73
C ARG A 31 -16.40 7.39 -1.28
N GLY A 32 -16.43 8.70 -1.57
CA GLY A 32 -15.37 9.62 -1.15
C GLY A 32 -15.29 9.77 0.37
N GLU A 33 -16.43 9.95 1.03
CA GLU A 33 -16.55 10.11 2.49
C GLU A 33 -16.14 8.83 3.23
N ALA A 34 -16.58 7.66 2.74
CA ALA A 34 -16.21 6.36 3.29
C ALA A 34 -14.69 6.15 3.28
N SER A 35 -14.02 6.46 2.16
CA SER A 35 -12.56 6.34 2.08
C SER A 35 -11.85 7.30 3.04
N LYS A 36 -12.38 8.51 3.21
CA LYS A 36 -11.78 9.55 4.04
C LYS A 36 -11.89 9.20 5.53
N LEU A 37 -13.05 8.72 5.97
CA LEU A 37 -13.30 8.25 7.35
C LEU A 37 -12.32 7.15 7.78
N ILE A 38 -12.08 6.17 6.92
CA ILE A 38 -11.14 5.07 7.21
C ILE A 38 -9.71 5.60 7.35
N VAL A 39 -9.33 6.56 6.51
CA VAL A 39 -7.98 7.12 6.48
C VAL A 39 -7.72 8.04 7.67
N GLU A 40 -8.70 8.85 8.05
CA GLU A 40 -8.66 9.68 9.26
C GLU A 40 -8.52 8.80 10.51
N GLY A 41 -9.30 7.73 10.63
CA GLY A 41 -9.20 6.78 11.75
C GLY A 41 -7.88 6.00 11.79
N ALA A 42 -7.26 5.74 10.63
CA ALA A 42 -5.98 5.04 10.54
C ALA A 42 -4.74 5.96 10.62
N GLY A 43 -4.93 7.28 10.75
CA GLY A 43 -3.83 8.25 10.73
C GLY A 43 -3.03 8.25 9.43
N ARG A 44 -3.67 7.92 8.30
CA ARG A 44 -3.02 7.84 6.97
C ARG A 44 -3.34 9.05 6.12
N GLY A 45 -2.59 9.24 5.03
CA GLY A 45 -2.78 10.36 4.11
C GLY A 45 -3.81 10.10 3.00
N ILE A 46 -4.18 11.17 2.28
CA ILE A 46 -5.12 11.16 1.13
C ILE A 46 -4.80 10.08 0.08
N TYR A 47 -3.52 9.73 -0.10
CA TYR A 47 -3.13 8.67 -1.03
C TYR A 47 -3.70 7.31 -0.63
N PHE A 48 -3.71 6.98 0.66
CA PHE A 48 -4.30 5.74 1.14
C PHE A 48 -5.81 5.67 0.87
N ALA A 49 -6.50 6.82 0.93
CA ALA A 49 -7.92 6.92 0.56
C ALA A 49 -8.15 6.56 -0.91
N ARG A 50 -7.29 7.07 -1.80
CA ARG A 50 -7.31 6.76 -3.23
C ARG A 50 -7.01 5.28 -3.48
N SER A 51 -6.03 4.72 -2.77
CA SER A 51 -5.70 3.29 -2.86
C SER A 51 -6.88 2.40 -2.48
N ILE A 52 -7.60 2.72 -1.40
CA ILE A 52 -8.83 1.98 -1.00
C ILE A 52 -9.86 1.99 -2.13
N CYS A 53 -10.13 3.15 -2.73
CA CYS A 53 -11.05 3.25 -3.86
C CYS A 53 -10.58 2.42 -5.07
N GLY A 54 -9.28 2.43 -5.36
CA GLY A 54 -8.68 1.61 -6.42
C GLY A 54 -8.82 0.11 -6.16
N TRP A 55 -8.51 -0.34 -4.93
CA TRP A 55 -8.65 -1.74 -4.53
C TRP A 55 -10.10 -2.22 -4.54
N ALA A 56 -11.04 -1.37 -4.09
CA ALA A 56 -12.46 -1.66 -4.14
C ALA A 56 -12.97 -1.79 -5.58
N ALA A 57 -12.50 -0.93 -6.50
CA ALA A 57 -12.83 -1.03 -7.92
C ALA A 57 -12.29 -2.32 -8.55
N MET A 58 -11.04 -2.69 -8.25
CA MET A 58 -10.45 -3.96 -8.69
C MET A 58 -11.23 -5.17 -8.15
N LEU A 59 -11.64 -5.14 -6.88
CA LEU A 59 -12.44 -6.22 -6.31
C LEU A 59 -13.82 -6.33 -6.99
N MET A 60 -14.45 -5.20 -7.31
CA MET A 60 -15.75 -5.20 -8.02
C MET A 60 -15.65 -5.69 -9.46
N ASN A 61 -14.57 -5.35 -10.17
CA ASN A 61 -14.41 -5.69 -11.59
C ASN A 61 -13.85 -7.09 -11.80
N ASP A 62 -12.80 -7.47 -11.06
CA ASP A 62 -12.03 -8.68 -11.29
C ASP A 62 -12.34 -9.78 -10.26
N GLY A 63 -13.17 -9.49 -9.25
CA GLY A 63 -13.52 -10.41 -8.17
C GLY A 63 -12.35 -10.72 -7.22
N GLN A 64 -11.21 -10.05 -7.39
CA GLN A 64 -10.00 -10.26 -6.61
C GLN A 64 -9.44 -8.96 -6.08
N LEU A 65 -9.00 -8.98 -4.82
CA LEU A 65 -8.19 -7.91 -4.29
C LEU A 65 -6.79 -7.99 -4.91
N PRO A 66 -6.16 -6.85 -5.24
CA PRO A 66 -4.83 -6.86 -5.81
C PRO A 66 -3.88 -7.59 -4.84
N ILE A 67 -3.33 -8.71 -5.29
CA ILE A 67 -2.32 -9.44 -4.53
C ILE A 67 -1.10 -8.54 -4.51
N SER A 68 -0.54 -8.30 -3.31
CA SER A 68 0.73 -7.58 -3.26
C SER A 68 1.77 -8.45 -3.96
N LEU A 69 2.42 -7.88 -4.96
CA LEU A 69 3.52 -8.51 -5.68
C LEU A 69 4.83 -8.46 -4.87
N TRP A 70 4.77 -8.05 -3.60
CA TRP A 70 5.90 -8.01 -2.69
C TRP A 70 6.55 -9.41 -2.60
N GLY A 71 7.84 -9.47 -2.93
CA GLY A 71 8.61 -10.71 -3.04
C GLY A 71 8.39 -11.54 -4.31
N LYS A 72 7.39 -11.25 -5.13
CA LYS A 72 7.14 -11.93 -6.43
C LYS A 72 7.69 -11.19 -7.64
N HIS A 73 8.35 -10.07 -7.40
CA HIS A 73 9.02 -9.29 -8.43
C HIS A 73 10.31 -9.99 -8.87
N ALA A 74 10.25 -10.70 -10.00
CA ALA A 74 11.41 -11.38 -10.58
C ALA A 74 12.53 -10.45 -11.08
N LYS A 75 12.43 -9.11 -10.98
CA LYS A 75 13.47 -8.18 -11.44
C LYS A 75 13.52 -6.92 -10.57
N ARG A 76 14.72 -6.56 -10.09
CA ARG A 76 15.02 -5.33 -9.31
C ARG A 76 14.37 -4.05 -9.86
N LEU A 77 14.15 -4.00 -11.18
CA LEU A 77 13.55 -2.88 -11.90
C LEU A 77 12.06 -2.66 -11.64
N SER A 78 11.29 -3.69 -11.25
CA SER A 78 9.87 -3.47 -10.96
C SER A 78 9.63 -2.71 -9.66
N TYR A 79 10.58 -2.75 -8.72
CA TYR A 79 10.53 -1.94 -7.50
C TYR A 79 10.62 -0.43 -7.76
N LEU A 80 11.21 -0.02 -8.89
CA LEU A 80 11.22 1.39 -9.31
C LEU A 80 9.83 1.88 -9.72
N LYS A 81 8.90 0.97 -10.00
CA LYS A 81 7.49 1.26 -10.33
C LYS A 81 6.54 0.95 -9.17
N ASP A 82 7.05 0.42 -8.07
CA ASP A 82 6.26 0.12 -6.88
C ASP A 82 6.01 1.40 -6.08
N GLU A 83 4.73 1.72 -5.88
CA GLU A 83 4.30 3.00 -5.34
C GLU A 83 4.69 3.17 -3.86
N ASP A 84 4.70 2.08 -3.09
CA ASP A 84 5.10 2.07 -1.69
C ASP A 84 6.62 2.27 -1.55
N CYS A 85 7.41 1.67 -2.45
CA CYS A 85 8.86 1.88 -2.51
C CYS A 85 9.19 3.35 -2.85
N ILE A 86 8.49 3.92 -3.84
CA ILE A 86 8.66 5.33 -4.24
C ILE A 86 8.28 6.28 -3.09
N LEU A 87 7.21 5.99 -2.34
CA LEU A 87 6.80 6.80 -1.20
C LEU A 87 7.85 6.79 -0.08
N ARG A 88 8.40 5.63 0.27
CA ARG A 88 9.47 5.50 1.28
C ARG A 88 10.75 6.20 0.86
N LEU A 89 11.16 6.04 -0.41
CA LEU A 89 12.29 6.77 -1.00
C LEU A 89 12.07 8.28 -0.95
N LYS A 90 10.88 8.77 -1.32
CA LYS A 90 10.56 10.20 -1.25
C LYS A 90 10.59 10.72 0.19
N HIS A 91 10.14 9.92 1.16
CA HIS A 91 10.17 10.28 2.57
C HIS A 91 11.60 10.44 3.07
N SER A 92 12.45 9.43 2.86
CA SER A 92 13.84 9.47 3.32
C SER A 92 14.65 10.58 2.64
N LEU A 93 14.41 10.83 1.35
CA LEU A 93 15.03 11.94 0.62
C LEU A 93 14.58 13.32 1.16
N ARG A 94 13.31 13.46 1.57
CA ARG A 94 12.81 14.70 2.17
C ARG A 94 13.41 14.95 3.55
N GLU A 95 13.55 13.92 4.39
CA GLU A 95 14.20 14.02 5.69
C GLU A 95 15.64 14.50 5.56
N LYS A 96 16.36 14.01 4.55
CA LYS A 96 17.73 14.40 4.24
C LYS A 96 17.85 15.71 3.44
N LYS A 97 16.75 16.41 3.18
CA LYS A 97 16.70 17.62 2.32
C LYS A 97 17.38 17.41 0.96
N PHE A 98 17.24 16.22 0.38
CA PHE A 98 17.86 15.83 -0.89
C PHE A 98 19.40 15.87 -0.90
N LYS A 99 20.06 15.90 0.26
CA LYS A 99 21.48 15.61 0.35
C LYS A 99 21.65 14.11 0.19
N ILE A 100 22.11 13.70 -1.00
CA ILE A 100 22.23 12.29 -1.37
C ILE A 100 23.70 11.91 -1.37
N ASP A 101 24.06 11.00 -0.47
CA ASP A 101 25.26 10.20 -0.61
C ASP A 101 24.86 8.83 -1.19
N ILE A 102 25.47 8.44 -2.32
CA ILE A 102 25.07 7.25 -3.08
C ILE A 102 25.26 5.95 -2.26
N PRO A 103 26.36 5.75 -1.52
CA PRO A 103 26.55 4.59 -0.64
C PRO A 103 25.48 4.51 0.46
N GLU A 104 25.20 5.63 1.12
CA GLU A 104 24.22 5.69 2.22
C GLU A 104 22.80 5.44 1.73
N LEU A 105 22.44 5.98 0.55
CA LEU A 105 21.16 5.72 -0.09
C LEU A 105 21.02 4.24 -0.46
N THR A 106 22.08 3.62 -0.97
CA THR A 106 22.09 2.21 -1.37
C THR A 106 21.91 1.30 -0.16
N ALA A 107 22.60 1.59 0.95
CA ALA A 107 22.43 0.85 2.21
C ALA A 107 20.99 0.96 2.72
N HIS A 108 20.45 2.18 2.79
CA HIS A 108 19.07 2.41 3.25
C HIS A 108 18.02 1.71 2.37
N ILE A 109 18.20 1.70 1.05
CA ILE A 109 17.30 0.97 0.14
C ILE A 109 17.34 -0.53 0.45
N ASN A 110 18.53 -1.13 0.58
CA ASN A 110 18.65 -2.58 0.81
C ASN A 110 18.18 -3.00 2.22
N GLU A 111 18.35 -2.16 3.24
CA GLU A 111 18.00 -2.49 4.63
C GLU A 111 16.54 -2.15 4.98
N SER A 112 15.99 -1.07 4.42
CA SER A 112 14.71 -0.50 4.88
C SER A 112 13.58 -0.56 3.85
N ILE A 113 13.90 -0.71 2.56
CA ILE A 113 12.93 -0.61 1.45
C ILE A 113 12.80 -1.93 0.69
N LEU A 114 13.93 -2.58 0.38
CA LEU A 114 14.02 -3.81 -0.43
C LEU A 114 14.75 -4.94 0.32
N PRO A 115 14.28 -5.40 1.50
CA PRO A 115 14.82 -6.62 2.11
C PRO A 115 14.50 -7.87 1.26
#